data_AF-A0A9D1P7W6-F1
#
_entry.id   AF-A0A9D1P7W6-F1
#
_cell.length_a   1.000
_cell.length_b   1.000
_cell.length_c   1.000
_cell.angle_alpha   90.00
_cell.angle_beta   90.00
_cell.angle_gamma   90.00
#
_symmetry.space_group_name_H-M   'P 1'
#
loop_
_entity.id
_entity.type
_entity.pdbx_description
1 polymer ?
#
loop_
_entity_poly.entity_id
_entity_poly.type
_entity_poly.pdbx_seq_one_letter_code
_entity_poly.pdbx_strand_id
1 'polypeptide(L)'
;AQEIIPASHVEKILPGKAATCTEEGLTEGKQCSVCGAILVAQETIPANGHAEESLPGKAATCTETGLTEGKQCSVCGEILVAQETIPANGHAEESLPGKAATCTEAGLTEGKQCSVCGAILVAQEIIPVAGHSYTVSYSFNADFTKRIATYTCSICQDSYSVEEDY
;
A
#
# COMPACT_ATOMS: atom_id res chain seq x y z
N ALA A 1 21.87 88.51 23.56
CA ALA A 1 21.84 87.41 22.57
C ALA A 1 20.53 86.68 22.78
N GLN A 2 19.73 86.51 21.73
CA GLN A 2 18.47 85.78 21.82
C GLN A 2 18.81 84.29 21.93
N GLU A 3 18.41 83.68 23.05
CA GLU A 3 18.62 82.26 23.30
C GLU A 3 17.73 81.49 22.31
N ILE A 4 18.35 80.94 21.28
CA ILE A 4 17.66 80.09 20.31
C ILE A 4 17.39 78.79 21.04
N ILE A 5 16.18 78.61 21.55
CA ILE A 5 15.74 77.32 22.07
C ILE A 5 15.73 76.38 20.85
N PRO A 6 16.54 75.31 20.83
CA PRO A 6 16.54 74.40 19.69
C PRO A 6 15.13 73.87 19.52
N ALA A 7 14.57 74.00 18.31
CA ALA A 7 13.27 73.44 18.00
C ALA A 7 13.33 71.93 18.26
N SER A 8 12.67 71.49 19.32
CA SER A 8 12.61 70.07 19.67
C SER A 8 11.83 69.32 18.59
N HIS A 9 12.35 68.18 18.14
CA HIS A 9 11.69 67.38 17.12
C HIS A 9 10.37 66.78 17.65
N VAL A 10 9.33 66.80 16.80
CA VAL A 10 8.06 66.13 17.10
C VAL A 10 8.13 64.70 16.55
N GLU A 11 8.13 63.72 17.44
CA GLU A 11 8.28 62.30 17.06
C GLU A 11 7.04 61.76 16.33
N LYS A 12 7.28 61.08 15.20
CA LYS A 12 6.33 60.22 14.51
C LYS A 12 6.93 58.82 14.39
N ILE A 13 6.17 57.83 14.87
CA ILE A 13 6.57 56.42 14.82
C ILE A 13 6.45 55.89 13.38
N LEU A 14 7.51 55.22 12.93
CA LEU A 14 7.50 54.37 11.74
C LEU A 14 7.28 52.93 12.22
N PRO A 15 6.12 52.31 11.90
CA PRO A 15 5.81 50.99 12.42
C PRO A 15 6.84 49.96 11.95
N GLY A 16 7.25 49.09 12.87
CA GLY A 16 8.04 47.91 12.52
C GLY A 16 7.22 46.88 11.74
N LYS A 17 7.91 45.92 11.13
CA LYS A 17 7.34 44.76 10.45
C LYS A 17 8.04 43.52 10.99
N ALA A 18 7.31 42.53 11.50
CA ALA A 18 7.95 41.29 11.93
C ALA A 18 8.53 40.53 10.73
N ALA A 19 9.67 39.86 10.93
CA ALA A 19 10.23 38.96 9.93
C ALA A 19 9.33 37.71 9.77
N THR A 20 9.30 37.16 8.56
CA THR A 20 8.61 35.90 8.25
C THR A 20 9.64 34.81 7.94
N CYS A 21 9.21 33.63 7.48
CA CYS A 21 10.15 32.58 7.07
C CYS A 21 11.06 33.01 5.92
N THR A 22 10.55 33.82 4.98
CA THR A 22 11.25 34.19 3.74
C THR A 22 11.51 35.69 3.61
N GLU A 23 10.66 36.54 4.20
CA GLU A 23 10.83 37.99 4.16
C GLU A 23 11.49 38.54 5.43
N GLU A 24 12.44 39.47 5.24
CA GLU A 24 13.00 40.27 6.33
C GLU A 24 11.93 41.17 6.99
N GLY A 25 12.15 41.43 8.28
CA GLY A 25 11.40 42.40 9.06
C GLY A 25 12.12 43.75 9.19
N LEU A 26 11.48 44.69 9.87
CA LEU A 26 11.99 45.99 10.22
C LEU A 26 11.73 46.29 11.70
N THR A 27 12.71 46.84 12.40
CA THR A 27 12.49 47.41 13.74
C THR A 27 11.60 48.65 13.67
N GLU A 28 11.02 49.05 14.81
CA GLU A 28 10.31 50.32 14.91
C GLU A 28 11.30 51.48 14.78
N GLY A 29 11.00 52.44 13.91
CA GLY A 29 11.79 53.65 13.71
C GLY A 29 11.06 54.90 14.17
N LYS A 30 11.76 56.02 14.20
CA LYS A 30 11.18 57.33 14.52
C LYS A 30 11.69 58.39 13.56
N GLN A 31 10.79 59.25 13.10
CA GLN A 31 11.13 60.42 12.29
C GLN A 31 10.45 61.68 12.83
N CYS A 32 11.01 62.85 12.54
CA CYS A 32 10.36 64.12 12.82
C CYS A 32 9.19 64.33 11.85
N SER A 33 7.98 64.51 12.36
CA SER A 33 6.79 64.77 11.52
C SER A 33 6.85 66.10 10.77
N VAL A 34 7.62 67.06 11.27
CA VAL A 34 7.69 68.42 10.74
C VAL A 34 8.75 68.56 9.65
N CYS A 35 9.96 68.01 9.85
CA CYS A 35 11.07 68.18 8.92
C CYS A 35 11.55 66.86 8.25
N GLY A 36 10.99 65.71 8.62
CA GLY A 36 11.34 64.41 8.04
C GLY A 36 12.68 63.83 8.49
N ALA A 37 13.41 64.48 9.40
CA ALA A 37 14.66 63.96 9.93
C ALA A 37 14.44 62.61 10.63
N ILE A 38 15.25 61.60 10.29
CA ILE A 38 15.24 60.29 10.97
C ILE A 38 15.87 60.47 12.36
N LEU A 39 15.08 60.20 13.39
CA LEU A 39 15.49 60.29 14.80
C LEU A 39 16.00 58.94 15.31
N VAL A 40 15.37 57.85 14.85
CA VAL A 40 15.80 56.47 15.06
C VAL A 40 15.60 55.74 13.74
N ALA A 41 16.68 55.22 13.16
CA ALA A 41 16.62 54.48 11.89
C ALA A 41 15.94 53.12 12.10
N GLN A 42 15.19 52.66 11.09
CA GLN A 42 14.76 51.26 11.05
C GLN A 42 15.95 50.39 10.66
N GLU A 43 16.07 49.25 11.32
CA GLU A 43 17.07 48.23 11.02
C GLU A 43 16.36 46.97 10.51
N THR A 44 17.02 46.25 9.60
CA THR A 44 16.52 45.00 9.02
C THR A 44 16.64 43.88 10.03
N ILE A 45 15.56 43.10 10.19
CA ILE A 45 15.54 41.86 10.95
C ILE A 45 15.64 40.73 9.92
N PRO A 46 16.67 39.87 9.95
CA PRO A 46 16.78 38.75 9.01
C PRO A 46 15.53 37.86 9.02
N ALA A 47 15.22 37.25 7.89
CA ALA A 47 14.15 36.25 7.82
C ALA A 47 14.42 35.09 8.80
N ASN A 48 13.36 34.55 9.39
CA ASN A 48 13.46 33.49 10.41
C ASN A 48 13.95 32.16 9.82
N GLY A 49 13.85 31.99 8.50
CA GLY A 49 14.03 30.71 7.83
C GLY A 49 12.86 29.74 8.10
N HIS A 50 12.98 28.55 7.52
CA HIS A 50 11.99 27.49 7.71
C HIS A 50 12.38 26.58 8.87
N ALA A 51 11.41 26.30 9.75
CA ALA A 51 11.53 25.23 10.74
C ALA A 51 11.00 23.92 10.14
N GLU A 52 11.86 22.92 9.97
CA GLU A 52 11.49 21.63 9.37
C GLU A 52 10.58 20.79 10.29
N GLU A 53 9.55 20.22 9.69
CA GLU A 53 8.66 19.22 10.29
C GLU A 53 8.46 18.07 9.31
N SER A 54 8.65 16.83 9.76
CA SER A 54 8.50 15.63 8.94
C SER A 54 7.02 15.32 8.65
N LEU A 55 6.72 15.07 7.38
CA LEU A 55 5.47 14.47 6.93
C LEU A 55 5.69 12.96 6.78
N PRO A 56 5.02 12.11 7.59
CA PRO A 56 5.28 10.68 7.57
C PRO A 56 4.93 10.08 6.20
N GLY A 57 5.81 9.20 5.72
CA GLY A 57 5.54 8.37 4.55
C GLY A 57 4.53 7.26 4.83
N LYS A 58 4.11 6.58 3.76
CA LYS A 58 3.27 5.37 3.79
C LYS A 58 3.91 4.31 2.91
N ALA A 59 4.15 3.11 3.42
CA ALA A 59 4.66 2.03 2.57
C ALA A 59 3.63 1.62 1.51
N ALA A 60 4.09 1.23 0.33
CA ALA A 60 3.25 0.62 -0.70
C ALA A 60 2.83 -0.81 -0.29
N THR A 61 1.66 -1.25 -0.74
CA THR A 61 1.15 -2.61 -0.56
C THR A 61 1.08 -3.34 -1.90
N CYS A 62 0.53 -4.55 -1.95
CA CYS A 62 0.32 -5.26 -3.23
C CYS A 62 -0.55 -4.47 -4.21
N THR A 63 -1.55 -3.72 -3.71
CA THR A 63 -2.56 -3.05 -4.54
C THR A 63 -2.57 -1.53 -4.37
N GLU A 64 -2.13 -1.00 -3.24
CA GLU A 64 -2.09 0.45 -2.98
C GLU A 64 -0.69 1.01 -3.17
N THR A 65 -0.61 2.21 -3.74
CA THR A 65 0.60 3.02 -3.77
C THR A 65 0.98 3.50 -2.37
N GLY A 66 2.28 3.68 -2.15
CA GLY A 66 2.85 4.33 -0.98
C GLY A 66 3.23 5.79 -1.23
N LEU A 67 3.78 6.43 -0.21
CA LEU A 67 4.36 7.78 -0.22
C LEU A 67 5.72 7.76 0.48
N THR A 68 6.69 8.49 -0.04
CA THR A 68 7.95 8.77 0.67
C THR A 68 7.71 9.70 1.85
N GLU A 69 8.68 9.77 2.78
CA GLU A 69 8.69 10.82 3.79
C GLU A 69 8.90 12.19 3.12
N GLY A 70 8.12 13.18 3.52
CA GLY A 70 8.25 14.57 3.08
C GLY A 70 8.62 15.47 4.24
N LYS A 71 8.81 16.76 3.96
CA LYS A 71 9.03 17.79 4.96
C LYS A 71 8.25 19.04 4.64
N GLN A 72 7.70 19.67 5.67
CA GLN A 72 7.06 20.98 5.57
C GLN A 72 7.64 21.93 6.62
N CYS A 73 7.37 23.21 6.45
CA CYS A 73 7.64 24.19 7.49
C CYS A 73 6.50 24.21 8.51
N SER A 74 6.79 23.96 9.79
CA SER A 74 5.75 23.99 10.85
C SER A 74 5.17 25.38 11.11
N VAL A 75 5.86 26.44 10.67
CA VAL A 75 5.45 27.83 10.88
C VAL A 75 4.54 28.34 9.76
N CYS A 76 4.91 28.10 8.50
CA CYS A 76 4.20 28.64 7.34
C CYS A 76 3.55 27.58 6.43
N GLY A 77 3.78 26.29 6.69
CA GLY A 77 3.22 25.17 5.91
C GLY A 77 3.89 24.93 4.56
N GLU A 78 4.95 25.67 4.21
CA GLU A 78 5.66 25.48 2.94
C GLU A 78 6.27 24.09 2.85
N ILE A 79 6.06 23.40 1.73
CA ILE A 79 6.65 22.07 1.48
C ILE A 79 8.12 22.24 1.12
N LEU A 80 9.00 21.74 1.99
CA LEU A 80 10.45 21.82 1.84
C LEU A 80 10.99 20.60 1.08
N VAL A 81 10.36 19.43 1.30
CA VAL A 81 10.62 18.20 0.55
C VAL A 81 9.27 17.59 0.23
N ALA A 82 8.93 17.51 -1.06
CA ALA A 82 7.68 16.93 -1.51
C ALA A 82 7.63 15.42 -1.26
N GLN A 83 6.46 14.90 -0.93
CA GLN A 83 6.23 13.46 -0.93
C GLN A 83 6.12 12.97 -2.37
N GLU A 84 6.75 11.84 -2.66
CA GLU A 84 6.71 11.17 -3.94
C GLU A 84 5.89 9.88 -3.81
N THR A 85 5.18 9.52 -4.88
CA THR A 85 4.38 8.29 -4.92
C THR A 85 5.28 7.08 -5.14
N ILE A 86 5.12 6.06 -4.30
CA ILE A 86 5.75 4.75 -4.48
C ILE A 86 4.72 3.83 -5.16
N PRO A 87 5.01 3.25 -6.34
CA PRO A 87 4.09 2.32 -7.00
C PRO A 87 3.69 1.14 -6.09
N ALA A 88 2.51 0.57 -6.32
CA ALA A 88 2.14 -0.67 -5.65
C ALA A 88 3.13 -1.79 -5.99
N ASN A 89 3.42 -2.67 -5.02
CA ASN A 89 4.41 -3.74 -5.18
C ASN A 89 3.96 -4.83 -6.17
N GLY A 90 2.65 -4.88 -6.47
CA GLY A 90 2.05 -5.97 -7.20
C GLY A 90 1.96 -7.25 -6.36
N HIS A 91 1.49 -8.32 -7.01
CA HIS A 91 1.36 -9.63 -6.38
C HIS A 91 2.57 -10.52 -6.69
N ALA A 92 3.17 -11.10 -5.65
CA ALA A 92 4.15 -12.17 -5.79
C ALA A 92 3.44 -13.51 -5.90
N GLU A 93 3.58 -14.22 -7.02
CA GLU A 93 2.90 -15.50 -7.26
C GLU A 93 3.47 -16.65 -6.44
N GLU A 94 2.59 -17.47 -5.89
CA GLU A 94 2.87 -18.74 -5.22
C GLU A 94 1.88 -19.80 -5.73
N SER A 95 2.40 -20.97 -6.13
CA SER A 95 1.57 -22.08 -6.61
C SER A 95 0.83 -22.76 -5.46
N LEU A 96 -0.47 -22.99 -5.68
CA LEU A 96 -1.30 -23.86 -4.87
C LEU A 96 -1.39 -25.23 -5.55
N PRO A 97 -0.87 -26.30 -4.93
CA PRO A 97 -0.85 -27.61 -5.57
C PRO A 97 -2.26 -28.13 -5.85
N GLY A 98 -2.45 -28.67 -7.04
CA GLY A 98 -3.66 -29.40 -7.39
C GLY A 98 -3.73 -30.78 -6.73
N LYS A 99 -4.89 -31.43 -6.85
CA LYS A 99 -5.13 -32.82 -6.43
C LYS A 99 -5.81 -33.56 -7.58
N ALA A 100 -5.27 -34.68 -8.04
CA ALA A 100 -5.95 -35.47 -9.07
C ALA A 100 -7.29 -36.03 -8.55
N ALA A 101 -8.29 -36.14 -9.44
CA ALA A 101 -9.54 -36.82 -9.14
C ALA A 101 -9.32 -38.33 -9.04
N THR A 102 -10.13 -39.00 -8.22
CA THR A 102 -10.14 -40.46 -8.07
C THR A 102 -11.46 -41.04 -8.60
N CYS A 103 -11.66 -42.35 -8.46
CA CYS A 103 -12.93 -42.99 -8.81
C CYS A 103 -14.13 -42.43 -8.02
N THR A 104 -13.89 -41.92 -6.80
CA THR A 104 -14.94 -41.52 -5.86
C THR A 104 -14.79 -40.11 -5.31
N GLU A 105 -13.60 -39.50 -5.40
CA GLU A 105 -13.34 -38.13 -4.92
C GLU A 105 -13.01 -37.20 -6.09
N ALA A 106 -13.59 -36.00 -6.08
CA ALA A 106 -13.23 -34.96 -7.03
C ALA A 106 -11.79 -34.46 -6.76
N GLY A 107 -11.14 -34.04 -7.83
CA GLY A 107 -9.84 -33.38 -7.80
C GLY A 107 -9.95 -31.86 -7.80
N LEU A 108 -8.79 -31.21 -7.78
CA LEU A 108 -8.61 -29.77 -7.93
C LEU A 108 -7.49 -29.51 -8.94
N THR A 109 -7.65 -28.50 -9.78
CA THR A 109 -6.56 -27.99 -10.63
C THR A 109 -5.49 -27.31 -9.78
N GLU A 110 -4.30 -27.09 -10.34
CA GLU A 110 -3.32 -26.17 -9.74
C GLU A 110 -3.91 -24.75 -9.75
N GLY A 111 -3.68 -24.00 -8.66
CA GLY A 111 -4.05 -22.60 -8.53
C GLY A 111 -2.84 -21.74 -8.22
N LYS A 112 -3.05 -20.43 -8.08
CA LYS A 112 -2.02 -19.48 -7.65
C LYS A 112 -2.58 -18.48 -6.68
N GLN A 113 -1.81 -18.13 -5.66
CA GLN A 113 -2.11 -17.07 -4.73
C GLN A 113 -0.95 -16.08 -4.62
N CYS A 114 -1.20 -14.94 -4.00
CA CYS A 114 -0.14 -14.03 -3.62
C CYS A 114 0.46 -14.43 -2.27
N SER A 115 1.76 -14.71 -2.23
CA SER A 115 2.45 -15.09 -0.97
C SER A 115 2.49 -13.97 0.09
N VAL A 116 2.30 -12.72 -0.32
CA VAL A 116 2.37 -11.55 0.56
C VAL A 116 1.01 -11.22 1.20
N CYS A 117 -0.06 -11.23 0.41
CA CYS A 117 -1.40 -10.81 0.87
C CYS A 117 -2.48 -11.90 0.79
N GLY A 118 -2.16 -13.10 0.29
CA GLY A 118 -3.09 -14.22 0.16
C GLY A 118 -4.14 -14.08 -0.94
N ALA A 119 -4.08 -13.02 -1.75
CA ALA A 119 -5.02 -12.83 -2.86
C ALA A 119 -4.93 -13.99 -3.85
N ILE A 120 -6.07 -14.59 -4.23
CA ILE A 120 -6.10 -15.66 -5.24
C ILE A 120 -5.93 -15.03 -6.62
N LEU A 121 -4.87 -15.42 -7.31
CA LEU A 121 -4.51 -14.92 -8.65
C LEU A 121 -5.05 -15.84 -9.75
N VAL A 122 -5.03 -17.15 -9.48
CA VAL A 122 -5.66 -18.18 -10.31
C VAL A 122 -6.41 -19.11 -9.37
N ALA A 123 -7.73 -19.15 -9.50
CA ALA A 123 -8.57 -20.01 -8.67
C ALA A 123 -8.35 -21.49 -9.01
N GLN A 124 -8.42 -22.36 -8.00
CA GLN A 124 -8.53 -23.80 -8.23
C GLN A 124 -9.94 -24.13 -8.71
N GLU A 125 -10.02 -24.97 -9.74
CA GLU A 125 -11.28 -25.50 -10.26
C GLU A 125 -11.43 -26.96 -9.88
N ILE A 126 -12.69 -27.40 -9.75
CA ILE A 126 -13.00 -28.79 -9.40
C ILE A 126 -12.84 -29.67 -10.65
N ILE A 127 -12.07 -30.75 -10.51
CA ILE A 127 -11.99 -31.83 -11.49
C ILE A 127 -13.02 -32.89 -11.08
N PRO A 128 -14.04 -33.20 -11.91
CA PRO A 128 -15.02 -34.22 -11.57
C PRO A 128 -14.38 -35.58 -11.27
N VAL A 129 -15.10 -36.43 -10.53
CA VAL A 129 -14.67 -37.82 -10.28
C VAL A 129 -14.42 -38.55 -11.61
N ALA A 130 -13.39 -39.38 -11.65
CA ALA A 130 -13.11 -40.20 -12.84
C ALA A 130 -14.20 -41.26 -13.07
N GLY A 131 -14.87 -41.67 -11.99
CA GLY A 131 -15.79 -42.81 -11.99
C GLY A 131 -15.07 -44.14 -12.09
N HIS A 132 -15.83 -45.23 -11.93
CA HIS A 132 -15.30 -46.58 -12.10
C HIS A 132 -15.35 -47.01 -13.56
N SER A 133 -14.27 -47.62 -14.03
CA SER A 133 -14.19 -48.26 -15.34
C SER A 133 -13.85 -49.74 -15.15
N TYR A 134 -14.89 -50.57 -15.11
CA TYR A 134 -14.78 -51.99 -14.80
C TYR A 134 -14.44 -52.83 -16.04
N THR A 135 -13.48 -53.73 -15.88
CA THR A 135 -13.22 -54.85 -16.80
C THR A 135 -13.76 -56.14 -16.21
N VAL A 136 -14.31 -57.04 -17.03
CA VAL A 136 -14.90 -58.30 -16.58
C VAL A 136 -13.95 -59.49 -16.83
N SER A 137 -13.92 -60.43 -15.89
CA SER A 137 -13.29 -61.74 -16.02
C SER A 137 -14.27 -62.84 -15.59
N TYR A 138 -14.12 -64.04 -16.16
CA TYR A 138 -15.04 -65.16 -15.90
C TYR A 138 -14.31 -66.33 -15.26
N SER A 139 -14.94 -66.93 -14.26
CA SER A 139 -14.57 -68.20 -13.66
C SER A 139 -15.81 -69.07 -13.41
N PHE A 140 -15.61 -70.30 -12.97
CA PHE A 140 -16.69 -71.20 -12.57
C PHE A 140 -16.66 -71.41 -11.05
N ASN A 141 -17.83 -71.61 -10.45
CA ASN A 141 -17.91 -72.05 -9.06
C ASN A 141 -17.41 -73.50 -8.90
N ALA A 142 -17.26 -73.96 -7.66
CA ALA A 142 -16.56 -75.21 -7.35
C ALA A 142 -17.20 -76.48 -7.95
N ASP A 143 -18.52 -76.46 -8.18
CA ASP A 143 -19.28 -77.59 -8.78
C ASP A 143 -19.52 -77.43 -10.29
N PHE A 144 -18.97 -76.38 -10.91
CA PHE A 144 -19.12 -76.06 -12.34
C PHE A 144 -20.57 -75.84 -12.80
N THR A 145 -21.49 -75.53 -11.88
CA THR A 145 -22.91 -75.27 -12.22
C THR A 145 -23.23 -73.80 -12.48
N LYS A 146 -22.38 -72.87 -12.00
CA LYS A 146 -22.58 -71.43 -12.15
C LYS A 146 -21.36 -70.74 -12.73
N ARG A 147 -21.61 -69.69 -13.52
CA ARG A 147 -20.57 -68.77 -14.00
C ARG A 147 -20.44 -67.60 -13.04
N ILE A 148 -19.20 -67.26 -12.67
CA ILE A 148 -18.88 -66.11 -11.83
C ILE A 148 -18.27 -65.03 -12.74
N ALA A 149 -18.96 -63.90 -12.88
CA ALA A 149 -18.44 -62.72 -13.56
C ALA A 149 -17.87 -61.76 -12.52
N THR A 150 -16.55 -61.54 -12.54
CA THR A 150 -15.85 -60.61 -11.64
C THR A 150 -15.50 -59.34 -12.40
N TYR A 151 -16.04 -58.23 -11.93
CA TYR A 151 -15.81 -56.88 -12.44
C TYR A 151 -14.71 -56.23 -11.59
N THR A 152 -13.64 -55.77 -12.21
CA THR A 152 -12.53 -55.08 -11.53
C THR A 152 -12.30 -53.71 -12.17
N CYS A 153 -12.31 -52.65 -11.37
CA CYS A 153 -12.06 -51.30 -11.83
C CYS A 153 -10.57 -51.16 -12.20
N SER A 154 -10.32 -50.73 -13.43
CA SER A 154 -8.97 -50.51 -13.96
C SER A 154 -8.20 -49.37 -13.28
N ILE A 155 -8.89 -48.47 -12.58
CA ILE A 155 -8.30 -47.28 -11.95
C ILE A 155 -8.00 -47.53 -10.47
N CYS A 156 -8.95 -48.07 -9.70
CA CYS A 156 -8.81 -48.24 -8.24
C CYS A 156 -8.76 -49.70 -7.76
N GLN A 157 -8.88 -50.68 -8.66
CA GLN A 157 -8.92 -52.12 -8.35
C GLN A 157 -10.10 -52.56 -7.47
N ASP A 158 -11.07 -51.67 -7.21
CA ASP A 158 -12.36 -52.05 -6.64
C ASP A 158 -12.99 -53.18 -7.48
N SER A 159 -13.60 -54.15 -6.82
CA SER A 159 -14.18 -55.28 -7.53
C SER A 159 -15.42 -55.84 -6.87
N TYR A 160 -16.30 -56.36 -7.73
CA TYR A 160 -17.48 -57.10 -7.32
C TYR A 160 -17.71 -58.29 -8.26
N SER A 161 -18.32 -59.34 -7.74
CA SER A 161 -18.64 -60.54 -8.51
C SER A 161 -20.13 -60.81 -8.48
N VAL A 162 -20.65 -61.29 -9.60
CA VAL A 162 -22.04 -61.77 -9.72
C VAL A 162 -22.01 -63.23 -10.16
N GLU A 163 -22.83 -64.05 -9.49
CA GLU A 163 -23.09 -65.42 -9.95
C GLU A 163 -24.24 -65.39 -10.94
N GLU A 164 -24.04 -66.00 -12.09
CA GLU A 164 -25.05 -66.17 -13.12
C GLU A 164 -25.27 -67.66 -13.36
N ASP A 165 -26.55 -68.05 -13.42
CA ASP A 165 -26.91 -69.40 -13.84
C ASP A 165 -26.55 -69.56 -15.33
N TYR A 166 -25.92 -70.69 -15.67
CA TYR A 166 -25.41 -70.99 -17.00
C TYR A 166 -26.42 -71.81 -17.83
#